data_AF-J1H0B1-F1
#
_entry.id   AF-J1H0B1-F1
#
_cell.length_a   1.000
_cell.length_b   1.000
_cell.length_c   1.000
_cell.angle_alpha   90.00
_cell.angle_beta   90.00
_cell.angle_gamma   90.00
#
_symmetry.space_group_name_H-M   'P 1'
#
loop_
_entity.id
_entity.type
_entity.pdbx_description
1 polymer ?
#
loop_
_entity_poly.entity_id
_entity_poly.type
_entity_poly.pdbx_seq_one_letter_code
_entity_poly.pdbx_strand_id
1 'polypeptide(L)'
;MCSTTTYSNSVPFWNLELNYSSDDSLKSISNPNNLVYFDDVPSRFPDSAKAVELDGKDGEGLSWITKNGAHIAWRYPDGTMLDIYLAYDHDRPVTPDQQDALLQVFTPLIDTVPPIAAGPPDEAVYPTPTPSPTPT
;
A
#
# COMPACT_ATOMS: atom_id res chain seq x y z
N MET A 1 7.80 7.88 -23.75
CA MET A 1 9.05 7.87 -22.96
C MET A 1 8.63 7.70 -21.51
N CYS A 2 8.90 6.55 -20.88
CA CYS A 2 8.69 6.40 -19.44
C CYS A 2 9.93 6.97 -18.74
N SER A 3 9.76 8.09 -18.02
CA SER A 3 10.83 8.61 -17.16
C SER A 3 10.77 7.89 -15.83
N THR A 4 11.78 7.08 -15.55
CA THR A 4 12.01 6.54 -14.21
C THR A 4 12.81 7.57 -13.43
N THR A 5 12.20 8.17 -12.41
CA THR A 5 12.92 9.01 -11.44
C THR A 5 13.46 8.10 -10.34
N THR A 6 14.79 8.04 -10.19
CA THR A 6 15.45 7.27 -9.12
C THR A 6 15.90 8.21 -8.02
N TYR A 7 15.42 8.00 -6.80
CA TYR A 7 15.91 8.66 -5.59
C TYR A 7 16.70 7.64 -4.74
N SER A 8 17.97 7.92 -4.43
CA SER A 8 18.78 7.12 -3.50
C SER A 8 19.73 8.02 -2.73
N ASN A 9 19.72 7.93 -1.40
CA ASN A 9 20.58 8.70 -0.49
C ASN A 9 21.58 7.82 0.29
N SER A 10 21.79 6.56 -0.13
CA SER A 10 22.78 5.62 0.47
C SER A 10 22.60 5.31 1.96
N VAL A 11 21.44 5.60 2.57
CA VAL A 11 21.13 5.17 3.94
C VAL A 11 20.65 3.71 3.90
N PRO A 12 21.15 2.79 4.76
CA PRO A 12 20.79 1.38 4.64
C PRO A 12 19.32 1.16 5.00
N PHE A 13 18.50 0.96 3.99
CA PHE A 13 17.16 0.38 4.10
C PHE A 13 17.29 -1.14 3.97
N TRP A 14 16.59 -1.89 4.82
CA TRP A 14 16.66 -3.35 4.78
C TRP A 14 15.62 -3.92 3.80
N ASN A 15 14.37 -3.54 3.98
CA ASN A 15 13.25 -4.02 3.18
C ASN A 15 12.22 -2.91 2.98
N LEU A 16 11.66 -2.87 1.77
CA LEU A 16 10.44 -2.15 1.46
C LEU A 16 9.37 -3.20 1.17
N GLU A 17 8.25 -3.10 1.85
CA GLU A 17 7.12 -4.01 1.70
C GLU A 17 5.88 -3.22 1.38
N LEU A 18 5.10 -3.73 0.42
CA LEU A 18 3.84 -3.16 -0.02
C LEU A 18 2.78 -4.25 0.04
N ASN A 19 1.65 -3.93 0.64
CA ASN A 19 0.52 -4.83 0.76
C ASN A 19 -0.77 -4.13 0.31
N TYR A 20 -1.59 -4.85 -0.45
CA TYR A 20 -2.92 -4.43 -0.86
C TYR A 20 -3.91 -5.52 -0.46
N SER A 21 -4.86 -5.19 0.43
CA SER A 21 -5.80 -6.15 1.01
C SER A 21 -7.24 -5.66 0.89
N SER A 22 -8.16 -6.63 0.90
CA SER A 22 -9.61 -6.38 1.00
C SER A 22 -10.11 -6.29 2.46
N ASP A 23 -9.18 -6.30 3.42
CA ASP A 23 -9.46 -6.16 4.84
C ASP A 23 -8.58 -5.03 5.42
N ASP A 24 -8.94 -4.59 6.62
CA ASP A 24 -8.33 -3.47 7.34
C ASP A 24 -7.14 -3.88 8.23
N SER A 25 -6.62 -5.09 8.06
CA SER A 25 -5.51 -5.60 8.86
C SER A 25 -4.17 -5.17 8.29
N LEU A 26 -3.40 -4.43 9.09
CA LEU A 26 -2.04 -4.04 8.76
C LEU A 26 -1.13 -5.20 9.15
N LYS A 27 -0.50 -5.82 8.16
CA LYS A 27 0.39 -6.96 8.41
C LYS A 27 1.67 -6.47 9.06
N SER A 28 1.78 -6.66 10.38
CA SER A 28 3.03 -6.39 11.09
C SER A 28 4.07 -7.47 10.78
N ILE A 29 5.05 -7.14 9.94
CA ILE A 29 6.13 -8.06 9.59
C ILE A 29 7.05 -8.33 10.78
N SER A 30 7.06 -7.43 11.77
CA SER A 30 7.85 -7.62 12.99
C SER A 30 7.25 -8.65 13.94
N ASN A 31 5.94 -8.93 13.86
CA ASN A 31 5.28 -9.94 14.68
C ASN A 31 3.93 -10.37 14.08
N PRO A 32 3.85 -11.53 13.41
CA PRO A 32 2.62 -12.00 12.75
C PRO A 32 1.46 -12.29 13.72
N ASN A 33 1.72 -12.36 15.04
CA ASN A 33 0.69 -12.54 16.07
C ASN A 33 0.09 -11.21 16.57
N ASN A 34 0.48 -10.09 15.96
CA ASN A 34 0.15 -8.76 16.44
C ASN A 34 -0.47 -7.92 15.34
N LEU A 35 -1.67 -8.33 14.92
CA LEU A 35 -2.47 -7.57 13.97
C LEU A 35 -2.74 -6.18 14.53
N VAL A 36 -2.49 -5.17 13.71
CA VAL A 36 -2.87 -3.78 13.97
C VAL A 36 -3.97 -3.46 12.99
N TYR A 37 -5.10 -2.98 13.46
CA TYR A 37 -6.15 -2.46 12.58
C TYR A 37 -5.90 -0.98 12.32
N PHE A 38 -6.35 -0.51 11.15
CA PHE A 38 -6.17 0.88 10.74
C PHE A 38 -6.61 1.88 11.83
N ASP A 39 -7.81 1.69 12.39
CA ASP A 39 -8.38 2.60 13.40
C ASP A 39 -7.66 2.52 14.77
N ASP A 40 -6.92 1.43 15.04
CA ASP A 40 -6.16 1.27 16.29
C ASP A 40 -4.82 2.01 16.26
N VAL A 41 -4.30 2.34 15.08
CA VAL A 41 -2.96 2.94 14.89
C VAL A 41 -2.76 4.19 15.75
N PRO A 42 -3.67 5.19 15.79
CA PRO A 42 -3.48 6.39 16.60
C PRO A 42 -3.42 6.09 18.11
N SER A 43 -4.18 5.11 18.58
CA SER A 43 -4.17 4.70 20.00
C SER A 43 -2.90 3.95 20.38
N ARG A 44 -2.35 3.20 19.42
CA ARG A 44 -1.22 2.29 19.61
C ARG A 44 0.14 2.96 19.43
N PHE A 45 0.19 3.98 18.57
CA PHE A 45 1.37 4.78 18.28
C PHE A 45 1.08 6.27 18.48
N PRO A 46 0.61 6.70 19.66
CA PRO A 46 0.10 8.06 19.89
C PRO A 46 1.16 9.15 19.67
N ASP A 47 2.44 8.81 19.84
CA ASP A 47 3.55 9.76 19.72
C ASP A 47 4.00 10.01 18.26
N SER A 48 3.63 9.14 17.33
CA SER A 48 4.12 9.19 15.94
C SER A 48 3.04 9.10 14.88
N ALA A 49 1.86 8.59 15.20
CA ALA A 49 0.75 8.47 14.28
C ALA A 49 0.23 9.85 13.84
N LYS A 50 0.08 10.04 12.54
CA LYS A 50 -0.44 11.25 11.92
C LYS A 50 -1.38 10.91 10.79
N ALA A 51 -2.47 11.67 10.68
CA ALA A 51 -3.33 11.66 9.51
C ALA A 51 -2.52 12.09 8.28
N VAL A 52 -2.76 11.39 7.17
CA VAL A 52 -2.23 11.72 5.85
C VAL A 52 -3.40 12.19 5.01
N GLU A 53 -3.36 13.46 4.65
CA GLU A 53 -4.33 14.09 3.76
C GLU A 53 -3.68 14.28 2.40
N LEU A 54 -4.32 13.78 1.35
CA LEU A 54 -3.84 13.89 -0.03
C LEU A 54 -4.91 14.57 -0.86
N ASP A 55 -4.57 15.74 -1.40
CA ASP A 55 -5.51 16.55 -2.18
C ASP A 55 -6.06 15.76 -3.38
N GLY A 56 -7.39 15.71 -3.48
CA GLY A 56 -8.09 15.04 -4.57
C GLY A 56 -8.01 13.52 -4.54
N LYS A 57 -7.66 12.91 -3.40
CA LYS A 57 -7.77 11.46 -3.16
C LYS A 57 -8.93 11.16 -2.22
N ASP A 58 -9.81 10.27 -2.66
CA ASP A 58 -10.84 9.72 -1.79
C ASP A 58 -10.25 8.62 -0.91
N GLY A 59 -10.58 8.67 0.38
CA GLY A 59 -10.08 7.74 1.39
C GLY A 59 -9.44 8.48 2.56
N GLU A 60 -8.78 7.73 3.41
CA GLU A 60 -8.12 8.24 4.60
C GLU A 60 -6.78 7.57 4.79
N GLY A 61 -5.78 8.36 5.16
CA GLY A 61 -4.42 7.89 5.32
C GLY A 61 -3.90 8.06 6.74
N LEU A 62 -3.01 7.16 7.12
CA LEU A 62 -2.24 7.25 8.36
C LEU A 62 -0.76 7.00 8.07
N SER A 63 0.10 7.72 8.78
CA SER A 63 1.54 7.50 8.80
C SER A 63 2.02 7.38 10.22
N TRP A 64 2.97 6.49 10.50
CA TRP A 64 3.55 6.36 11.82
C TRP A 64 4.96 5.77 11.75
N ILE A 65 5.75 6.11 12.76
CA ILE A 65 7.12 5.60 12.92
C ILE A 65 7.14 4.62 14.07
N THR A 66 7.83 3.50 13.86
CA THR A 66 8.17 2.51 14.87
C THR A 66 9.69 2.48 15.06
N LYS A 67 10.16 1.76 16.08
CA LYS A 67 11.60 1.55 16.30
C LYS A 67 12.33 0.94 15.10
N ASN A 68 11.60 0.20 14.27
CA ASN A 68 12.16 -0.63 13.19
C ASN A 68 11.90 -0.03 11.81
N GLY A 69 11.10 1.04 11.72
CA GLY A 69 10.86 1.69 10.44
C GLY A 69 9.62 2.56 10.35
N ALA A 70 9.38 3.04 9.13
CA ALA A 70 8.30 3.93 8.74
C ALA A 70 7.16 3.15 8.10
N HIS A 71 5.93 3.56 8.39
CA HIS A 71 4.71 2.98 7.87
C HIS A 71 3.81 4.06 7.28
N ILE A 72 3.11 3.71 6.21
CA ILE A 72 2.00 4.50 5.66
C ILE A 72 0.90 3.53 5.25
N ALA A 73 -0.34 3.85 5.58
CA ALA A 73 -1.52 3.11 5.15
C ALA A 73 -2.55 4.07 4.55
N TRP A 74 -3.31 3.58 3.57
CA TRP A 74 -4.42 4.27 2.93
C TRP A 74 -5.61 3.32 2.88
N ARG A 75 -6.72 3.73 3.49
CA ARG A 75 -8.01 3.02 3.42
C ARG A 75 -8.87 3.69 2.36
N TYR A 76 -9.28 2.92 1.37
CA TYR A 76 -10.15 3.36 0.29
C TYR A 76 -11.63 3.34 0.74
N PRO A 77 -12.53 4.09 0.09
CA PRO A 77 -13.95 4.13 0.43
C PRO A 77 -14.67 2.78 0.36
N ASP A 78 -14.17 1.84 -0.47
CA ASP A 78 -14.71 0.49 -0.60
C ASP A 78 -14.24 -0.48 0.50
N GLY A 79 -13.40 0.01 1.43
CA GLY A 79 -12.83 -0.77 2.54
C GLY A 79 -11.56 -1.54 2.18
N THR A 80 -11.10 -1.49 0.92
CA THR A 80 -9.77 -2.00 0.57
C THR A 80 -8.70 -1.11 1.19
N MET A 81 -7.50 -1.65 1.33
CA MET A 81 -6.39 -0.97 1.98
C MET A 81 -5.08 -1.19 1.22
N LEU A 82 -4.30 -0.11 1.10
CA LEU A 82 -2.91 -0.14 0.64
C LEU A 82 -2.01 0.29 1.79
N ASP A 83 -1.02 -0.53 2.14
CA ASP A 83 -0.02 -0.17 3.13
C ASP A 83 1.40 -0.42 2.62
N ILE A 84 2.33 0.39 3.12
CA ILE A 84 3.75 0.28 2.83
C ILE A 84 4.54 0.37 4.14
N TYR A 85 5.53 -0.50 4.27
CA TYR A 85 6.49 -0.50 5.35
C TYR A 85 7.90 -0.41 4.80
N LEU A 86 8.66 0.55 5.31
CA LEU A 86 10.08 0.67 5.03
C LEU A 86 10.85 0.40 6.33
N ALA A 87 11.56 -0.72 6.35
CA ALA A 87 12.38 -1.09 7.49
C ALA A 87 13.74 -0.41 7.45
N TYR A 88 14.17 0.00 8.64
CA TYR A 88 15.47 0.61 8.89
C TYR A 88 16.24 -0.27 9.85
N ASP A 89 17.56 -0.14 9.78
CA ASP A 89 18.47 -0.71 10.77
C ASP A 89 18.07 -0.22 12.18
N HIS A 90 17.93 -1.14 13.14
CA HIS A 90 17.42 -0.89 14.50
C HIS A 90 18.17 0.24 15.23
N ASP A 91 19.44 0.44 14.89
CA ASP A 91 20.29 1.44 15.53
C ASP A 91 20.15 2.86 14.95
N ARG A 92 19.31 3.04 13.92
CA ARG A 92 19.08 4.34 13.27
C ARG A 92 17.59 4.68 13.26
N PRO A 93 17.14 5.59 14.14
CA PRO A 93 15.75 6.02 14.13
C PRO A 93 15.40 6.68 12.78
N VAL A 94 14.19 6.42 12.30
CA VAL A 94 13.68 7.04 11.09
C VAL A 94 13.55 8.55 11.28
N THR A 95 14.06 9.32 10.34
CA THR A 95 13.91 10.78 10.35
C THR A 95 12.58 11.21 9.73
N PRO A 96 12.04 12.40 10.09
CA PRO A 96 10.88 12.96 9.39
C PRO A 96 11.07 13.05 7.87
N ASP A 97 12.24 13.48 7.40
CA ASP A 97 12.55 13.56 5.96
C ASP A 97 12.45 12.20 5.26
N GLN A 98 12.79 11.11 5.95
CA GLN A 98 12.68 9.76 5.42
C GLN A 98 11.23 9.29 5.35
N GLN A 99 10.41 9.63 6.34
CA GLN A 99 8.97 9.40 6.30
C GLN A 99 8.31 10.18 5.15
N ASP A 100 8.71 11.44 4.95
CA ASP A 100 8.20 12.29 3.86
C ASP A 100 8.64 11.74 2.48
N ALA A 101 9.87 11.24 2.37
CA ALA A 101 10.33 10.58 1.15
C ALA A 101 9.53 9.30 0.86
N LEU A 102 9.21 8.50 1.88
CA LEU A 102 8.32 7.34 1.72
C LEU A 102 6.93 7.76 1.26
N LEU A 103 6.39 8.85 1.80
CA LEU A 103 5.09 9.39 1.38
C LEU A 103 5.11 9.81 -0.10
N GLN A 104 6.21 10.43 -0.58
CA GLN A 104 6.35 10.76 -2.01
C GLN A 104 6.33 9.53 -2.92
N VAL A 105 6.91 8.40 -2.46
CA VAL A 105 6.85 7.12 -3.19
C VAL A 105 5.46 6.49 -3.11
N PHE A 106 4.79 6.63 -1.98
CA PHE A 106 3.49 6.02 -1.71
C PHE A 106 2.35 6.70 -2.48
N THR A 107 2.32 8.03 -2.55
CA THR A 107 1.26 8.82 -3.20
C THR A 107 0.86 8.33 -4.61
N PRO A 108 1.79 8.11 -5.57
CA PRO A 108 1.41 7.61 -6.90
C PRO A 108 0.89 6.16 -6.90
N LEU A 109 1.22 5.36 -5.88
CA LEU A 109 0.77 3.96 -5.79
C LEU A 109 -0.71 3.87 -5.44
N ILE A 110 -1.26 4.89 -4.78
CA ILE A 110 -2.69 4.95 -4.40
C ILE A 110 -3.61 4.82 -5.61
N ASP A 111 -3.24 5.41 -6.75
CA ASP A 111 -4.02 5.29 -8.00
C ASP A 111 -3.62 4.09 -8.84
N THR A 112 -2.36 3.66 -8.73
CA THR A 112 -1.77 2.69 -9.64
C THR A 112 -2.11 1.26 -9.22
N VAL A 113 -2.11 0.97 -7.91
CA VAL A 113 -2.26 -0.40 -7.40
C VAL A 113 -3.69 -0.95 -7.56
N PRO A 114 -4.77 -0.23 -7.19
CA PRO A 114 -6.13 -0.77 -7.30
C PRO A 114 -6.53 -1.29 -8.68
N PRO A 115 -6.31 -0.56 -9.81
CA PRO A 115 -6.69 -1.06 -11.12
C PRO A 115 -5.85 -2.26 -11.57
N ILE A 116 -4.58 -2.35 -11.12
CA ILE A 116 -3.74 -3.52 -11.40
C ILE A 116 -4.25 -4.74 -10.61
N ALA A 117 -4.62 -4.54 -9.35
CA ALA A 117 -5.14 -5.59 -8.48
C ALA A 117 -6.52 -6.11 -8.93
N ALA A 118 -7.36 -5.24 -9.50
CA ALA A 118 -8.64 -5.62 -10.09
C ALA A 118 -8.51 -6.57 -11.30
N GLY A 119 -7.33 -6.61 -11.92
CA GLY A 119 -7.07 -7.42 -13.10
C GLY A 119 -7.67 -6.82 -14.39
N PRO A 120 -7.42 -7.45 -15.54
CA PRO A 120 -8.02 -7.02 -16.79
C PRO A 120 -9.56 -7.10 -16.69
N PRO A 121 -10.31 -6.15 -17.28
CA PRO A 121 -11.75 -6.29 -17.40
C PRO A 121 -12.05 -7.59 -18.15
N ASP A 122 -13.03 -8.37 -17.67
CA ASP A 122 -13.43 -9.65 -18.26
C ASP A 122 -13.37 -9.60 -19.80
N GLU A 123 -12.39 -10.32 -20.37
CA GLU A 123 -12.26 -10.44 -21.81
C GLU A 123 -13.50 -11.15 -22.37
N ALA A 124 -14.18 -10.46 -23.27
CA ALA A 124 -15.24 -10.89 -24.19
C ALA A 124 -15.90 -12.26 -23.91
N VAL A 125 -17.22 -12.24 -23.68
CA VAL A 125 -18.11 -13.39 -23.83
C VAL A 125 -17.80 -14.07 -25.17
N TYR A 126 -17.09 -15.19 -25.14
CA TYR A 126 -16.89 -16.02 -26.32
C TYR A 126 -18.26 -16.53 -26.77
N PRO A 127 -18.71 -16.25 -28.01
CA PRO A 127 -19.97 -16.80 -28.48
C PRO A 127 -19.86 -18.33 -28.46
N THR A 128 -20.84 -18.97 -27.85
CA THR A 128 -20.95 -20.43 -27.82
C THR A 128 -21.00 -20.94 -29.27
N PRO A 129 -20.18 -21.93 -29.67
CA PRO A 129 -20.19 -22.42 -31.04
C PRO A 129 -21.58 -22.99 -31.39
N THR A 130 -22.19 -22.47 -32.46
CA THR A 130 -23.46 -23.00 -32.99
C THR A 130 -23.25 -24.45 -33.45
N PRO A 131 -24.05 -25.42 -32.97
CA PRO A 131 -23.96 -26.80 -33.46
C PRO A 131 -24.25 -26.84 -34.96
N SER A 132 -23.35 -27.46 -35.74
CA SER A 132 -23.55 -27.66 -37.18
C SER A 132 -24.73 -28.60 -37.44
N PRO A 133 -25.59 -28.32 -38.44
CA PRO A 133 -26.66 -29.24 -38.80
C PRO A 133 -26.08 -30.55 -39.32
N THR A 134 -26.66 -31.67 -38.88
CA THR A 134 -26.31 -33.02 -39.33
C THR A 134 -26.73 -33.20 -40.79
N PRO A 135 -25.83 -33.64 -41.70
CA PRO A 135 -26.21 -33.93 -43.08
C PRO A 135 -27.09 -35.19 -43.16
N THR A 136 -28.15 -35.11 -43.97
CA THR A 136 -29.13 -36.17 -44.26
C THR A 136 -28.62 -37.18 -45.26
#